data_AF-A0A2M9P568-F1
#
_entry.id   AF-A0A2M9P568-F1
#
_cell.length_a   1.000
_cell.length_b   1.000
_cell.length_c   1.000
_cell.angle_alpha   90.00
_cell.angle_beta   90.00
_cell.angle_gamma   90.00
#
_symmetry.space_group_name_H-M   'P 1'
#
loop_
_entity.id
_entity.type
_entity.pdbx_description
1 polymer ?
#
loop_
_entity_poly.entity_id
_entity_poly.type
_entity_poly.pdbx_seq_one_letter_code
_entity_poly.pdbx_strand_id
1 'polypeptide(L)' 'FHDTVEALQADLDPWLVHYNTERPHLGYRNMGRWPIETVRSFVSQEG' A
#
# COMPACT_ATOMS: atom_id res chain seq x y z
N PHE A 1 22.40 -0.87 -6.54
CA PHE A 1 21.77 -0.45 -7.80
C PHE A 1 20.99 -1.63 -8.31
N HIS A 2 19.78 -1.42 -8.83
CA HIS A 2 19.05 -2.49 -9.52
C HIS A 2 19.41 -2.41 -11.00
N ASP A 3 19.88 -3.51 -11.56
CA ASP A 3 20.44 -3.52 -12.92
C ASP A 3 19.38 -3.76 -13.99
N THR A 4 18.19 -4.21 -13.58
CA THR A 4 17.03 -4.39 -14.46
C THR A 4 15.74 -3.94 -13.78
N VAL A 5 14.69 -3.75 -14.59
CA VAL A 5 13.36 -3.39 -14.09
C VAL A 5 12.76 -4.54 -13.27
N GLU A 6 13.03 -5.79 -13.66
CA GLU A 6 12.54 -6.98 -12.96
C GLU A 6 13.16 -7.08 -11.56
N ALA A 7 14.45 -6.77 -11.42
CA ALA A 7 15.10 -6.73 -10.11
C ALA A 7 14.50 -5.64 -9.20
N LEU A 8 14.15 -4.48 -9.77
CA LEU A 8 13.47 -3.41 -9.02
C LEU A 8 12.04 -3.82 -8.65
N GLN A 9 11.31 -4.48 -9.55
CA GLN A 9 9.95 -4.94 -9.30
C GLN A 9 9.91 -6.00 -8.21
N ALA A 10 10.84 -6.95 -8.22
CA ALA A 10 10.94 -8.01 -7.23
C ALA A 10 11.12 -7.49 -5.79
N ASP A 11 11.81 -6.36 -5.63
CA ASP A 11 11.97 -5.70 -4.33
C ASP A 11 10.80 -4.77 -3.99
N LEU A 12 10.18 -4.14 -4.99
CA LEU A 12 9.05 -3.24 -4.80
C LEU A 12 7.77 -3.98 -4.39
N ASP A 13 7.50 -5.15 -4.98
CA ASP A 13 6.30 -5.94 -4.71
C ASP A 13 6.11 -6.27 -3.21
N PRO A 14 7.08 -6.89 -2.51
CA PRO A 14 6.93 -7.16 -1.08
C PRO A 14 6.85 -5.87 -0.25
N TRP A 15 7.54 -4.80 -0.67
CA TRP A 15 7.45 -3.51 0.00
C TRP A 15 6.04 -2.90 -0.10
N LEU A 16 5.38 -3.00 -1.26
CA LEU A 16 4.02 -2.52 -1.45
C LEU A 16 3.02 -3.30 -0.59
N VAL A 17 3.19 -4.62 -0.44
CA VAL A 17 2.35 -5.42 0.47
C VAL A 17 2.52 -4.90 1.89
N HIS A 18 3.76 -4.86 2.40
CA HIS A 18 4.06 -4.39 3.74
C HIS A 18 3.49 -2.99 4.02
N TYR A 19 3.73 -2.03 3.11
CA TYR A 19 3.25 -0.66 3.25
C TYR A 19 1.72 -0.59 3.35
N ASN A 20 1.02 -1.34 2.50
CA ASN A 20 -0.43 -1.24 2.40
C ASN A 20 -1.17 -2.04 3.46
N THR A 21 -0.58 -3.12 4.01
CA THR A 21 -1.30 -4.06 4.90
C THR A 21 -0.80 -4.13 6.33
N GLU A 22 0.45 -3.74 6.61
CA GLU A 22 1.06 -4.00 7.92
C GLU A 22 1.34 -2.72 8.71
N ARG A 23 1.38 -1.55 8.06
CA ARG A 23 1.75 -0.30 8.72
C ARG A 23 0.51 0.44 9.28
N PRO A 24 0.36 0.58 10.61
CA PRO A 24 -0.64 1.48 11.19
C PRO A 24 -0.23 2.91 10.87
N HIS A 25 -1.00 3.61 10.04
CA HIS A 25 -0.68 4.98 9.67
C HIS A 25 -1.30 5.97 10.66
N LEU A 26 -0.45 6.68 11.40
CA LEU A 26 -0.82 7.82 12.24
C LEU A 26 -1.19 9.09 11.44
N GLY A 27 -1.34 8.98 10.12
CA GLY A 27 -1.67 10.10 9.25
C GLY A 27 -3.15 10.46 9.33
N TYR A 28 -3.44 11.76 9.48
CA TYR A 28 -4.79 12.31 9.58
C TYR A 28 -5.74 11.82 8.47
N ARG A 29 -5.24 11.70 7.23
CA ARG A 29 -6.06 11.31 6.06
C ARG A 29 -6.60 9.88 6.14
N ASN A 30 -5.85 8.96 6.72
CA ASN A 30 -6.29 7.58 6.88
C ASN A 30 -6.99 7.36 8.24
N MET A 31 -7.06 8.38 9.11
CA MET A 31 -7.72 8.32 10.41
C MET A 31 -7.33 7.08 11.24
N GLY A 32 -6.06 6.68 11.18
CA GLY A 32 -5.55 5.50 11.89
C GLY A 32 -5.76 4.15 11.17
N ARG A 33 -6.42 4.13 10.01
CA ARG A 33 -6.63 2.92 9.19
C ARG A 33 -5.39 2.58 8.37
N TRP A 34 -5.32 1.33 7.94
CA TRP A 34 -4.35 0.91 6.94
C TRP A 34 -4.70 1.47 5.56
N PRO A 35 -3.70 1.79 4.71
CA PRO A 35 -3.94 2.39 3.40
C PRO A 35 -4.90 1.55 2.55
N ILE A 36 -4.77 0.22 2.63
CA ILE A 36 -5.63 -0.70 1.88
C ILE A 36 -7.09 -0.63 2.32
N GLU A 37 -7.37 -0.34 3.59
CA GLU A 37 -8.74 -0.21 4.10
C GLU A 37 -9.42 1.06 3.56
N THR A 38 -8.67 2.17 3.46
CA THR A 38 -9.16 3.40 2.83
C THR A 38 -9.49 3.16 1.36
N VAL A 39 -8.61 2.49 0.62
CA VAL A 39 -8.83 2.18 -0.80
C VAL A 39 -10.02 1.24 -0.98
N ARG A 40 -10.10 0.16 -0.19
CA ARG A 40 -11.25 -0.76 -0.23
C ARG A 40 -12.56 -0.05 0.07
N SER A 41 -12.57 0.82 1.08
CA SER A 41 -13.75 1.62 1.43
C SER A 41 -14.16 2.55 0.29
N PHE A 42 -13.21 3.15 -0.43
CA PHE A 42 -13.49 4.00 -1.59
C PHE A 42 -14.09 3.19 -2.74
N VAL A 43 -13.43 2.09 -3.14
CA VAL A 43 -13.89 1.23 -4.25
C VAL A 43 -15.25 0.60 -3.96
N SER A 44 -15.55 0.26 -2.70
CA SER A 44 -16.86 -0.29 -2.32
C SER A 44 -18.02 0.72 -2.36
N GLN A 45 -17.74 2.02 -2.45
CA GLN A 45 -18.76 3.07 -2.57
C GLN A 45 -19.20 3.31 -4.03
N GLU A 46 -18.48 2.76 -5.02
CA GLU A 46 -18.82 2.87 -6.44
C GLU A 46 -19.75 1.73 -6.89
N GLY A 47 -20.79 1.43 -6.10
CA GLY A 47 -21.82 0.43 -6.37
C GLY A 47 -23.23 1.00 -6.30
#